data_AF-A0A139WSM6-F1
#
_entry.id   AF-A0A139WSM6-F1
#
_cell.length_a   1.000
_cell.length_b   1.000
_cell.length_c   1.000
_cell.angle_alpha   90.00
_cell.angle_beta   90.00
_cell.angle_gamma   90.00
#
_symmetry.space_group_name_H-M   'P 1'
#
loop_
_entity.id
_entity.type
_entity.pdbx_description
1 polymer ?
#
loop_
_entity_poly.entity_id
_entity_poly.type
_entity_poly.pdbx_seq_one_letter_code
_entity_poly.pdbx_strand_id
1 'polypeptide(L)'
;MWSQSAQEHFLDTSVMRSLLLATQAYQLYLKSKLNNRQLYISNYVHMEIRRSYIISIISFYFILHLENVYTIGDAITLWSNKFKGSELKAILQLISQLFSTSQLNFSNPSDKNKALSLLVIYIKRFDLIIKTKFKYSEDFTNCARAEVSLTIRSPILGTLEMVHKLCKVKMSAMYLLTKVFTPSPSPYSTQMVH
;
A
#
# COMPACT_ATOMS: atom_id res chain seq x y z
N MET A 1 17.85 -16.56 -42.41
CA MET A 1 17.04 -17.03 -41.27
C MET A 1 17.38 -16.17 -40.07
N TRP A 2 16.52 -15.23 -39.69
CA TRP A 2 16.66 -14.51 -38.43
C TRP A 2 16.20 -15.48 -37.34
N SER A 3 17.07 -15.86 -36.42
CA SER A 3 16.63 -16.65 -35.27
C SER A 3 15.59 -15.82 -34.52
N GLN A 4 14.43 -16.41 -34.21
CA GLN A 4 13.51 -15.84 -33.24
C GLN A 4 14.22 -15.84 -31.89
N SER A 5 15.05 -14.82 -31.63
CA SER A 5 15.54 -14.53 -30.29
C SER A 5 14.32 -14.50 -29.38
N ALA A 6 14.31 -15.30 -28.31
CA ALA A 6 13.21 -15.38 -27.37
C ALA A 6 12.79 -13.96 -26.98
N GLN A 7 11.61 -13.53 -27.44
CA GLN A 7 11.17 -12.15 -27.29
C GLN A 7 10.86 -11.92 -25.81
N GLU A 8 11.73 -11.14 -25.15
CA GLU A 8 11.58 -10.72 -23.77
C GLU A 8 10.56 -9.58 -23.67
N HIS A 9 9.82 -9.52 -22.56
CA HIS A 9 8.81 -8.49 -22.34
C HIS A 9 9.25 -7.54 -21.25
N PHE A 10 9.51 -6.29 -21.64
CA PHE A 10 9.71 -5.19 -20.71
C PHE A 10 8.37 -4.52 -20.41
N LEU A 11 8.01 -4.44 -19.13
CA LEU A 11 6.73 -3.91 -18.70
C LEU A 11 6.88 -2.50 -18.17
N ASP A 12 6.01 -1.61 -18.63
CA ASP A 12 5.83 -0.30 -18.02
C ASP A 12 4.98 -0.38 -16.73
N THR A 13 4.83 0.75 -16.05
CA THR A 13 4.03 0.84 -14.83
C THR A 13 2.57 0.45 -15.06
N SER A 14 1.98 0.81 -16.21
CA SER A 14 0.56 0.58 -16.47
C SER A 14 0.23 -0.91 -16.66
N VAL A 15 1.08 -1.64 -17.37
CA VAL A 15 0.94 -3.08 -17.61
C VAL A 15 1.28 -3.87 -16.35
N MET A 16 2.37 -3.54 -15.65
CA MET A 16 2.72 -4.20 -14.39
C MET A 16 1.61 -4.04 -13.34
N ARG A 17 1.08 -2.82 -13.20
CA ARG A 17 -0.05 -2.52 -12.30
C ARG A 17 -1.25 -3.38 -12.64
N SER A 18 -1.63 -3.43 -13.92
CA SER A 18 -2.78 -4.18 -14.38
C SER A 18 -2.63 -5.69 -14.17
N LEU A 19 -1.42 -6.22 -14.37
CA LEU A 19 -1.12 -7.64 -14.16
C LEU A 19 -1.25 -8.06 -12.69
N LEU A 20 -1.02 -7.13 -11.76
CA LEU A 20 -1.09 -7.38 -10.32
C LEU A 20 -2.47 -7.08 -9.75
N LEU A 21 -3.15 -6.04 -10.23
CA LEU A 21 -4.22 -5.36 -9.49
C LEU A 21 -5.53 -5.22 -10.25
N ALA A 22 -5.56 -5.47 -11.56
CA ALA A 22 -6.79 -5.35 -12.31
C ALA A 22 -7.80 -6.44 -11.92
N THR A 23 -9.00 -6.37 -12.47
CA THR A 23 -10.00 -7.43 -12.33
C THR A 23 -9.43 -8.78 -12.78
N GLN A 24 -9.93 -9.87 -12.21
CA GLN A 24 -9.47 -11.22 -12.53
C GLN A 24 -9.52 -11.49 -14.05
N ALA A 25 -10.59 -11.06 -14.72
CA ALA A 25 -10.74 -11.19 -16.17
C ALA A 25 -9.61 -10.48 -16.94
N TYR A 26 -9.27 -9.25 -16.56
CA TYR A 26 -8.20 -8.50 -17.22
C TYR A 26 -6.81 -9.06 -16.90
N GLN A 27 -6.60 -9.54 -15.67
CA GLN A 27 -5.37 -10.25 -15.32
C GLN A 27 -5.20 -11.53 -16.15
N LEU A 28 -6.27 -12.31 -16.36
CA LEU A 28 -6.22 -13.51 -17.20
C LEU A 28 -5.93 -13.17 -18.66
N TYR A 29 -6.53 -12.09 -19.18
CA TYR A 29 -6.22 -11.56 -20.50
C TYR A 29 -4.74 -11.18 -20.63
N LEU A 30 -4.18 -10.42 -19.69
CA LEU A 30 -2.77 -10.03 -19.75
C LEU A 30 -1.84 -11.25 -19.62
N LYS A 31 -2.17 -12.21 -18.74
CA LYS A 31 -1.41 -13.46 -18.60
C LYS A 31 -1.41 -14.28 -19.88
N SER A 32 -2.54 -14.34 -20.60
CA SER A 32 -2.61 -15.08 -21.89
C SER A 32 -1.83 -14.37 -23.01
N LYS A 33 -1.64 -13.05 -22.94
CA LYS A 33 -0.85 -12.29 -23.92
C LYS A 33 0.66 -12.29 -23.64
N LEU A 34 1.05 -12.26 -22.37
CA LEU A 34 2.45 -12.18 -21.98
C LEU A 34 3.15 -13.55 -21.93
N ASN A 35 2.37 -14.64 -21.98
CA ASN A 35 2.84 -16.02 -21.86
C ASN A 35 3.67 -16.26 -20.57
N ASN A 36 4.05 -17.51 -20.26
CA ASN A 36 4.92 -17.81 -19.10
C ASN A 36 6.39 -17.41 -19.33
N ARG A 37 6.62 -16.31 -20.05
CA ARG A 37 7.96 -15.80 -20.37
C ARG A 37 8.50 -14.95 -19.23
N GLN A 38 9.82 -14.77 -19.22
CA GLN A 38 10.47 -13.87 -18.26
C GLN A 38 9.99 -12.43 -18.48
N LEU A 39 9.49 -11.81 -17.42
CA LEU A 39 9.02 -10.43 -17.42
C LEU A 39 10.08 -9.53 -16.77
N TYR A 40 10.37 -8.41 -17.43
CA TYR A 40 11.36 -7.44 -16.98
C TYR A 40 10.71 -6.12 -16.61
N ILE A 41 11.23 -5.47 -15.56
CA ILE A 41 10.84 -4.13 -15.13
C ILE A 41 12.08 -3.30 -14.82
N SER A 42 12.00 -1.98 -15.00
CA SER A 42 13.05 -1.07 -14.51
C SER A 42 12.90 -0.76 -13.02
N ASN A 43 13.98 -0.23 -12.44
CA ASN A 43 14.00 0.30 -11.08
C ASN A 43 12.95 1.41 -10.88
N TYR A 44 12.72 2.23 -11.91
CA TYR A 44 11.67 3.25 -11.91
C TYR A 44 10.27 2.65 -11.76
N VAL A 45 9.93 1.64 -12.58
CA VAL A 45 8.62 0.97 -12.55
C VAL A 45 8.37 0.32 -11.18
N HIS A 46 9.39 -0.34 -10.62
CA HIS A 46 9.31 -0.91 -9.26
C HIS A 46 9.02 0.17 -8.21
N MET A 47 9.74 1.30 -8.25
CA MET A 47 9.54 2.42 -7.33
C MET A 47 8.15 3.04 -7.46
N GLU A 48 7.67 3.26 -8.68
CA GLU A 48 6.33 3.80 -8.93
C GLU A 48 5.23 2.88 -8.40
N ILE A 49 5.33 1.56 -8.59
CA ILE A 49 4.34 0.62 -8.04
C ILE A 49 4.35 0.64 -6.51
N ARG A 50 5.53 0.60 -5.88
CA ARG A 50 5.62 0.75 -4.41
C ARG A 50 4.98 2.05 -3.95
N ARG A 51 5.23 3.14 -4.68
CA ARG A 51 4.77 4.48 -4.33
C ARG A 51 3.26 4.65 -4.50
N SER A 52 2.70 4.22 -5.62
CA SER A 52 1.26 4.40 -5.87
C SER A 52 0.43 3.44 -5.02
N TYR A 53 0.93 2.23 -4.78
CA TYR A 53 0.12 1.13 -4.25
C TYR A 53 0.42 0.77 -2.80
N ILE A 54 1.66 0.38 -2.48
CA ILE A 54 2.02 -0.06 -1.12
C ILE A 54 1.78 1.07 -0.12
N ILE A 55 2.19 2.30 -0.46
CA ILE A 55 1.98 3.47 0.39
C ILE A 55 0.49 3.69 0.69
N SER A 56 -0.38 3.49 -0.30
CA SER A 56 -1.82 3.69 -0.13
C SER A 56 -2.42 2.64 0.80
N ILE A 57 -1.98 1.38 0.70
CA ILE A 57 -2.39 0.30 1.61
C ILE A 57 -1.86 0.58 3.02
N ILE A 58 -0.61 1.03 3.17
CA ILE A 58 -0.07 1.43 4.47
C ILE A 58 -0.85 2.61 5.05
N SER A 59 -1.22 3.59 4.22
CA SER A 59 -2.07 4.71 4.66
C SER A 59 -3.43 4.22 5.16
N PHE A 60 -4.03 3.22 4.50
CA PHE A 60 -5.26 2.60 4.97
C PHE A 60 -5.05 1.85 6.28
N TYR A 61 -3.95 1.09 6.41
CA TYR A 61 -3.58 0.40 7.66
C TYR A 61 -3.54 1.36 8.85
N PHE A 62 -2.92 2.53 8.70
CA PHE A 62 -2.87 3.52 9.79
C PHE A 62 -4.25 4.10 10.13
N ILE A 63 -5.09 4.35 9.13
CA ILE A 63 -6.48 4.80 9.36
C ILE A 63 -7.26 3.73 10.12
N LEU A 64 -7.14 2.47 9.70
CA LEU A 64 -7.77 1.35 10.39
C LEU A 64 -7.21 1.17 11.80
N HIS A 65 -5.97 1.57 12.09
CA HIS A 65 -5.38 1.43 13.41
C HIS A 65 -5.80 2.53 14.41
N LEU A 66 -6.41 3.63 13.94
CA LEU A 66 -6.87 4.71 14.82
C LEU A 66 -7.87 4.19 15.86
N GLU A 67 -7.73 4.66 17.10
CA GLU A 67 -8.57 4.22 18.23
C GLU A 67 -10.05 4.57 18.01
N ASN A 68 -10.32 5.76 17.46
CA ASN A 68 -11.66 6.27 17.19
C ASN A 68 -12.33 5.68 15.94
N VAL A 69 -11.64 4.78 15.23
CA VAL A 69 -12.18 4.05 14.08
C VAL A 69 -12.57 2.66 14.57
N TYR A 70 -13.85 2.42 14.85
CA TYR A 70 -14.29 1.22 15.55
C TYR A 70 -14.44 0.02 14.62
N THR A 71 -14.83 0.26 13.36
CA THR A 71 -15.11 -0.79 12.38
C THR A 71 -14.27 -0.64 11.11
N ILE A 72 -14.22 -1.70 10.30
CA ILE A 72 -13.58 -1.66 8.97
C ILE A 72 -14.37 -0.72 8.05
N GLY A 73 -15.70 -0.69 8.19
CA GLY A 73 -16.59 0.21 7.45
C GLY A 73 -16.28 1.69 7.73
N ASP A 74 -16.00 2.05 8.99
CA ASP A 74 -15.59 3.41 9.36
C ASP A 74 -14.27 3.79 8.69
N ALA A 75 -13.29 2.87 8.70
CA ALA A 75 -12.00 3.09 8.06
C ALA A 75 -12.14 3.30 6.55
N ILE A 76 -12.97 2.49 5.88
CA ILE A 76 -13.27 2.60 4.45
C ILE A 76 -13.93 3.93 4.12
N THR A 77 -14.92 4.34 4.91
CA THR A 77 -15.62 5.61 4.73
C THR A 77 -14.68 6.79 4.91
N LEU A 78 -13.91 6.81 5.99
CA LEU A 78 -12.95 7.87 6.29
C LEU A 78 -11.85 7.96 5.22
N TRP A 79 -11.32 6.82 4.77
CA TRP A 79 -10.27 6.77 3.75
C TRP A 79 -10.81 7.18 2.37
N SER A 80 -11.97 6.68 1.96
CA SER A 80 -12.57 7.02 0.66
C SER A 80 -12.92 8.50 0.53
N ASN A 81 -13.38 9.15 1.61
CA ASN A 81 -13.66 10.59 1.61
C ASN A 81 -12.40 11.45 1.42
N LYS A 82 -11.24 10.96 1.86
CA LYS A 82 -9.96 11.67 1.73
C LYS A 82 -9.40 11.64 0.30
N PHE A 83 -9.83 10.69 -0.54
CA PHE A 83 -9.13 10.32 -1.76
C PHE A 83 -10.07 10.24 -2.98
N LYS A 84 -9.94 11.21 -3.90
CA LYS A 84 -10.84 11.35 -5.08
C LYS A 84 -10.33 10.73 -6.39
N GLY A 85 -9.12 10.17 -6.42
CA GLY A 85 -8.50 9.65 -7.65
C GLY A 85 -8.94 8.23 -8.04
N SER A 86 -8.98 7.92 -9.34
CA SER A 86 -9.32 6.59 -9.87
C SER A 86 -8.39 5.47 -9.37
N GLU A 87 -7.10 5.77 -9.17
CA GLU A 87 -6.11 4.82 -8.64
C GLU A 87 -6.45 4.37 -7.21
N LEU A 88 -7.07 5.25 -6.41
CA LEU A 88 -7.44 4.96 -5.02
C LEU A 88 -8.71 4.10 -4.94
N LYS A 89 -9.59 4.17 -5.95
CA LYS A 89 -10.72 3.24 -6.09
C LYS A 89 -10.27 1.80 -6.30
N ALA A 90 -9.19 1.58 -7.07
CA ALA A 90 -8.64 0.24 -7.25
C ALA A 90 -8.11 -0.36 -5.94
N ILE A 91 -7.51 0.48 -5.08
CA ILE A 91 -7.06 0.06 -3.74
C ILE A 91 -8.25 -0.26 -2.82
N LEU A 92 -9.33 0.51 -2.86
CA LEU A 92 -10.58 0.20 -2.14
C LEU A 92 -11.15 -1.15 -2.59
N GLN A 93 -11.24 -1.38 -3.90
CA GLN A 93 -11.71 -2.67 -4.44
C GLN A 93 -10.84 -3.83 -3.98
N LEU A 94 -9.52 -3.66 -3.98
CA LEU A 94 -8.60 -4.65 -3.45
C LEU A 94 -8.85 -4.92 -1.96
N ILE A 95 -8.90 -3.88 -1.13
CA ILE A 95 -9.09 -4.02 0.32
C ILE A 95 -10.39 -4.78 0.58
N SER A 96 -11.47 -4.40 -0.11
CA SER A 96 -12.75 -5.11 -0.03
C SER A 96 -12.59 -6.58 -0.42
N GLN A 97 -11.93 -6.88 -1.55
CA GLN A 97 -11.70 -8.26 -1.99
C GLN A 97 -10.85 -9.07 -0.99
N LEU A 98 -9.78 -8.47 -0.46
CA LEU A 98 -8.89 -9.10 0.53
C LEU A 98 -9.65 -9.49 1.80
N PHE A 99 -10.56 -8.64 2.26
CA PHE A 99 -11.32 -8.89 3.48
C PHE A 99 -12.53 -9.81 3.23
N SER A 100 -13.19 -9.71 2.07
CA SER A 100 -14.27 -10.62 1.70
C SER A 100 -13.81 -12.07 1.57
N THR A 101 -12.62 -12.30 0.99
CA THR A 101 -12.03 -13.66 0.94
C THR A 101 -11.71 -14.24 2.32
N SER A 102 -11.53 -13.38 3.32
CA SER A 102 -11.28 -13.76 4.72
C SER A 102 -12.56 -13.75 5.57
N GLN A 103 -13.74 -13.59 4.96
CA GLN A 103 -15.06 -13.55 5.61
C GLN A 103 -15.16 -12.54 6.77
N LEU A 104 -14.45 -11.41 6.70
CA LEU A 104 -14.54 -10.39 7.74
C LEU A 104 -15.86 -9.63 7.65
N ASN A 105 -16.48 -9.36 8.80
CA ASN A 105 -17.65 -8.50 8.87
C ASN A 105 -17.20 -7.04 9.06
N PHE A 106 -17.57 -6.17 8.12
CA PHE A 106 -17.06 -4.80 8.09
C PHE A 106 -17.65 -3.91 9.19
N SER A 107 -18.80 -4.31 9.75
CA SER A 107 -19.47 -3.63 10.85
C SER A 107 -19.09 -4.18 12.22
N ASN A 108 -18.33 -5.28 12.28
CA ASN A 108 -17.95 -5.94 13.52
C ASN A 108 -16.60 -5.39 14.03
N PRO A 109 -16.57 -4.72 15.19
CA PRO A 109 -15.32 -4.16 15.74
C PRO A 109 -14.26 -5.24 16.02
N SER A 110 -14.67 -6.46 16.34
CA SER A 110 -13.72 -7.55 16.66
C SER A 110 -12.90 -8.01 15.45
N ASP A 111 -13.36 -7.76 14.23
CA ASP A 111 -12.66 -8.12 12.99
C ASP A 111 -11.58 -7.09 12.59
N LYS A 112 -11.53 -5.93 13.26
CA LYS A 112 -10.52 -4.87 13.04
C LYS A 112 -9.09 -5.39 13.20
N ASN A 113 -8.82 -6.14 14.27
CA ASN A 113 -7.47 -6.68 14.53
C ASN A 113 -7.06 -7.76 13.51
N LYS A 114 -8.03 -8.56 13.04
CA LYS A 114 -7.80 -9.54 11.97
C LYS A 114 -7.50 -8.83 10.65
N ALA A 115 -8.26 -7.78 10.30
CA ALA A 115 -8.02 -6.95 9.12
C ALA A 115 -6.63 -6.30 9.15
N LEU A 116 -6.21 -5.73 10.28
CA LEU A 116 -4.86 -5.17 10.45
C LEU A 116 -3.78 -6.23 10.21
N SER A 117 -3.94 -7.43 10.75
CA SER A 117 -2.99 -8.53 10.57
C SER A 117 -2.91 -8.98 9.10
N LEU A 118 -4.06 -9.08 8.43
CA LEU A 118 -4.14 -9.43 7.01
C LEU A 118 -3.47 -8.39 6.11
N LEU A 119 -3.63 -7.10 6.41
CA LEU A 119 -2.95 -6.02 5.67
C LEU A 119 -1.43 -6.12 5.80
N VAL A 120 -0.90 -6.38 7.01
CA VAL A 120 0.54 -6.56 7.22
C VAL A 120 1.07 -7.76 6.42
N ILE A 121 0.36 -8.89 6.45
CA ILE A 121 0.71 -10.08 5.66
C ILE A 121 0.67 -9.75 4.17
N TYR A 122 -0.35 -9.04 3.71
CA TYR A 122 -0.51 -8.67 2.32
C TYR A 122 0.64 -7.77 1.84
N ILE A 123 1.00 -6.73 2.60
CA ILE A 123 2.10 -5.82 2.26
C ILE A 123 3.42 -6.61 2.10
N LYS A 124 3.71 -7.53 3.03
CA LYS A 124 4.91 -8.39 2.95
C LYS A 124 4.88 -9.30 1.73
N ARG A 125 3.73 -9.95 1.47
CA ARG A 125 3.56 -10.85 0.32
C ARG A 125 3.66 -10.11 -1.01
N PHE A 126 3.13 -8.89 -1.08
CA PHE A 126 3.16 -8.10 -2.31
C PHE A 126 4.60 -7.72 -2.69
N ASP A 127 5.41 -7.29 -1.71
CA ASP A 127 6.85 -7.04 -1.94
C ASP A 127 7.58 -8.29 -2.43
N LEU A 128 7.28 -9.46 -1.84
CA LEU A 128 7.84 -10.73 -2.27
C LEU A 128 7.42 -11.09 -3.71
N ILE A 129 6.15 -10.92 -4.08
CA ILE A 129 5.66 -11.20 -5.44
C ILE A 129 6.39 -10.36 -6.47
N ILE A 130 6.65 -9.08 -6.19
CA ILE A 130 7.38 -8.24 -7.14
C ILE A 130 8.80 -8.78 -7.34
N LYS A 131 9.49 -9.13 -6.24
CA LYS A 131 10.86 -9.65 -6.28
C LYS A 131 11.00 -11.00 -6.96
N THR A 132 9.99 -11.86 -6.87
CA THR A 132 10.06 -13.22 -7.44
C THR A 132 9.52 -13.31 -8.86
N LYS A 133 8.54 -12.47 -9.22
CA LYS A 133 7.85 -12.56 -10.51
C LYS A 133 8.53 -11.75 -11.62
N PHE A 134 9.26 -10.69 -11.28
CA PHE A 134 9.87 -9.79 -12.25
C PHE A 134 11.39 -9.78 -12.08
N LYS A 135 12.11 -9.77 -13.21
CA LYS A 135 13.55 -9.58 -13.23
C LYS A 135 13.85 -8.10 -13.45
N TYR A 136 14.81 -7.57 -12.72
CA TYR A 136 15.26 -6.20 -12.91
C TYR A 136 16.17 -6.14 -14.14
N SER A 137 15.92 -5.19 -15.03
CA SER A 137 16.92 -4.84 -16.04
C SER A 137 18.13 -4.22 -15.36
N GLU A 138 19.34 -4.43 -15.89
CA GLU A 138 20.53 -3.69 -15.49
C GLU A 138 20.35 -2.22 -15.89
N ASP A 139 19.77 -1.44 -14.97
CA ASP A 139 19.49 -0.03 -15.17
C ASP A 139 20.33 0.75 -14.14
N PHE A 140 21.32 1.50 -14.65
CA PHE A 140 22.25 2.30 -13.85
C PHE A 140 21.59 3.52 -13.18
N THR A 141 20.29 3.74 -13.41
CA THR A 141 19.52 4.70 -12.64
C THR A 141 19.30 4.17 -11.21
N ASN A 142 20.35 4.30 -10.39
CA ASN A 142 20.31 4.01 -8.96
C ASN A 142 19.33 4.95 -8.28
N CYS A 143 18.11 4.47 -8.04
CA CYS A 143 17.14 5.14 -7.22
C CYS A 143 17.25 4.60 -5.79
N ALA A 144 17.95 5.31 -4.91
CA ALA A 144 18.02 4.97 -3.48
C ALA A 144 16.64 4.78 -2.81
N ARG A 145 15.56 5.29 -3.44
CA ARG A 145 14.17 5.11 -2.98
C ARG A 145 13.59 3.73 -3.35
N ALA A 146 14.12 3.07 -4.37
CA ALA A 146 13.71 1.72 -4.80
C ALA A 146 14.27 0.62 -3.86
N GLU A 147 15.41 0.87 -3.22
CA GLU A 147 16.11 -0.10 -2.37
C GLU A 147 15.63 -0.11 -0.90
N VAL A 148 14.64 0.71 -0.53
CA VAL A 148 14.15 0.76 0.85
C VAL A 148 13.55 -0.59 1.23
N SER A 149 14.28 -1.37 2.00
CA SER A 149 13.84 -2.70 2.43
C SER A 149 12.55 -2.60 3.23
N LEU A 150 11.62 -3.50 2.90
CA LEU A 150 10.29 -3.59 3.46
C LEU A 150 10.34 -4.34 4.82
N THR A 151 11.23 -3.93 5.73
CA THR A 151 11.47 -4.66 6.99
C THR A 151 10.51 -4.18 8.08
N ILE A 152 9.33 -4.81 8.18
CA ILE A 152 8.37 -4.50 9.26
C ILE A 152 8.84 -5.18 10.55
N ARG A 153 9.78 -4.55 11.26
CA ARG A 153 10.11 -4.83 12.67
C ARG A 153 9.20 -3.94 13.53
N SER A 154 8.13 -4.53 14.06
CA SER A 154 7.03 -3.85 14.77
C SER A 154 6.14 -2.95 13.90
N PRO A 155 4.80 -3.00 14.05
CA PRO A 155 3.86 -2.37 13.12
C PRO A 155 3.90 -0.83 13.10
N ILE A 156 4.45 -0.20 14.14
CA ILE A 156 4.33 1.24 14.37
C ILE A 156 5.60 1.98 13.94
N LEU A 157 6.78 1.54 14.39
CA LEU A 157 8.02 2.29 14.19
C LEU A 157 8.72 2.00 12.84
N GLY A 158 8.80 0.72 12.44
CA GLY A 158 9.41 0.33 11.15
C GLY A 158 8.60 0.80 9.94
N THR A 159 7.28 0.88 10.08
CA THR A 159 6.37 1.31 9.02
C THR A 159 6.42 2.83 8.81
N LEU A 160 6.58 3.64 9.86
CA LEU A 160 6.72 5.11 9.76
C LEU A 160 8.03 5.50 9.07
N GLU A 161 9.15 4.85 9.40
CA GLU A 161 10.44 5.12 8.76
C GLU A 161 10.42 4.75 7.27
N MET A 162 9.77 3.63 6.93
CA MET A 162 9.56 3.19 5.56
C MET A 162 8.66 4.16 4.78
N VAL A 163 7.53 4.59 5.34
CA VAL A 163 6.65 5.59 4.70
C VAL A 163 7.41 6.90 4.53
N HIS A 164 8.17 7.36 5.52
CA HIS A 164 8.96 8.60 5.41
C HIS A 164 10.02 8.51 4.29
N LYS A 165 10.74 7.38 4.18
CA LYS A 165 11.71 7.15 3.10
C LYS A 165 11.05 7.05 1.72
N LEU A 166 9.83 6.52 1.63
CA LEU A 166 9.06 6.42 0.37
C LEU A 166 8.29 7.71 -0.01
N CYS A 167 7.90 8.53 0.96
CA CYS A 167 6.95 9.65 0.80
C CYS A 167 7.55 11.05 0.94
N LYS A 168 8.86 11.26 0.74
CA LYS A 168 9.58 12.53 1.01
C LYS A 168 9.03 13.84 0.37
N VAL A 169 7.84 13.84 -0.23
CA VAL A 169 7.11 15.01 -0.77
C VAL A 169 5.62 15.11 -0.34
N LYS A 170 4.97 14.09 0.27
CA LYS A 170 3.50 14.16 0.57
C LYS A 170 3.08 13.97 2.02
N MET A 171 3.99 13.60 2.91
CA MET A 171 3.66 13.25 4.31
C MET A 171 3.54 14.43 5.28
N SER A 172 3.93 15.65 4.90
CA SER A 172 3.81 16.83 5.80
C SER A 172 2.37 17.09 6.24
N ALA A 173 1.37 16.69 5.44
CA ALA A 173 -0.05 16.85 5.80
C ALA A 173 -0.56 15.76 6.77
N MET A 174 0.06 14.58 6.81
CA MET A 174 -0.41 13.47 7.67
C MET A 174 0.17 13.55 9.09
N TYR A 175 1.38 14.08 9.24
CA TYR A 175 1.99 14.39 10.55
C TYR A 175 1.39 15.62 11.24
N LEU A 176 0.72 16.51 10.49
CA LEU A 176 0.02 17.65 11.08
C LEU A 176 -1.23 17.20 11.85
N LEU A 177 -1.89 16.10 11.45
CA LEU A 177 -3.11 15.64 12.13
C LEU A 177 -2.83 14.91 13.45
N THR A 178 -1.65 14.30 13.63
CA THR A 178 -1.24 13.73 14.93
C THR A 178 -0.77 14.79 15.92
N LYS A 179 -0.38 15.99 15.47
CA LYS A 179 -0.05 17.12 16.35
C LYS A 179 -1.23 18.02 16.71
N VAL A 180 -2.33 17.99 15.95
CA VAL A 180 -3.52 18.84 16.22
C VAL A 180 -4.47 18.22 17.25
N PHE A 181 -4.29 16.94 17.62
CA PHE A 181 -5.13 16.23 18.59
C PHE A 181 -4.46 15.93 19.93
N THR A 182 -3.45 16.71 20.34
CA THR A 182 -3.13 16.81 21.78
C THR A 182 -4.01 17.90 22.37
N PRO A 183 -4.89 17.62 23.36
CA PRO A 183 -5.54 18.70 24.08
C PRO A 183 -4.43 19.53 24.74
N SER A 184 -4.39 20.82 24.42
CA SER A 184 -3.61 21.78 25.20
C SER A 184 -4.02 21.65 26.66
N PRO A 185 -3.10 21.58 27.64
CA PRO A 185 -3.47 21.67 29.03
C PRO A 185 -4.20 23.00 29.24
N SER A 186 -5.47 22.92 29.66
CA SER A 186 -6.27 24.06 30.08
C SER A 186 -5.56 24.81 31.21
N PRO A 187 -5.41 26.15 31.14
CA PRO A 187 -4.73 26.94 32.17
C PRO A 187 -5.60 27.25 33.41
N TYR A 188 -6.75 26.60 33.59
CA TYR A 188 -7.64 26.89 34.73
C TYR A 188 -7.75 25.71 35.69
N SER A 189 -6.72 25.53 36.52
CA SER A 189 -6.84 24.86 37.82
C SER A 189 -6.16 25.74 38.87
N THR A 190 -6.89 26.75 39.34
CA THR A 190 -6.54 27.50 40.55
C THR A 190 -7.26 26.86 41.73
N GLN A 191 -6.47 26.42 42.72
CA GLN A 191 -6.90 25.98 44.04
C GLN A 191 -7.50 27.14 44.85
N MET A 192 -8.52 26.87 45.66
CA MET A 192 -8.76 27.37 47.04
C MET A 192 -9.75 26.38 47.65
N VAL A 193 -9.45 25.53 48.64
CA VAL A 193 -9.06 25.79 50.05
C VAL A 193 -9.93 26.86 50.70
N HIS A 194 -11.02 26.42 51.31
CA HIS A 194 -11.44 26.81 52.65
C HIS A 194 -12.21 25.66 53.30
#